data_AF-A0ABD6CF83-F1
#
_entry.id   AF-A0ABD6CF83-F1
#
_cell.length_a   1.000
_cell.length_b   1.000
_cell.length_c   1.000
_cell.angle_alpha   90.00
_cell.angle_beta   90.00
_cell.angle_gamma   90.00
#
_symmetry.space_group_name_H-M   'P 1'
#
loop_
_entity.id
_entity.type
_entity.pdbx_description
1 polymer ?
#
loop_
_entity_poly.entity_id
_entity_poly.type
_entity_poly.pdbx_seq_one_letter_code
_entity_poly.pdbx_strand_id
1 'polypeptide(L)'
;MGKTNPTFRDQVNQFVDEYQQFRRGLVYEDQQVFDDLLEHAHAHADAAGYLNPHNPREAILMSLCLGHQREIEELRAHVEDLRDE
;
A
#
# COMPACT_ATOMS: atom_id res chain seq x y z
N MET A 1 26.69 -5.13 -19.12
CA MET A 1 25.94 -4.00 -18.54
C MET A 1 24.98 -4.58 -17.53
N GLY A 2 25.34 -4.47 -16.25
CA GLY A 2 24.64 -5.15 -15.16
C GLY A 2 23.21 -4.63 -15.02
N LYS A 3 22.24 -5.54 -15.04
CA LYS A 3 20.85 -5.21 -14.71
C LYS A 3 20.83 -4.96 -13.21
N THR A 4 20.78 -3.70 -12.79
CA THR A 4 20.48 -3.34 -11.41
C THR A 4 19.18 -4.05 -11.03
N ASN A 5 19.17 -4.79 -9.93
CA ASN A 5 17.95 -5.45 -9.48
C ASN A 5 16.92 -4.36 -9.16
N PRO A 6 15.68 -4.42 -9.67
CA PRO A 6 14.69 -3.39 -9.43
C PRO A 6 14.46 -3.24 -7.93
N THR A 7 14.46 -2.00 -7.44
CA THR A 7 14.22 -1.71 -6.03
C THR A 7 12.78 -2.02 -5.67
N PHE A 8 12.47 -2.18 -4.38
CA PHE A 8 11.08 -2.32 -3.94
C PHE A 8 10.23 -1.13 -4.41
N ARG A 9 10.79 0.08 -4.41
CA ARG A 9 10.13 1.27 -4.95
C ARG A 9 9.79 1.14 -6.43
N ASP A 10 10.70 0.60 -7.24
CA ASP A 10 10.44 0.35 -8.66
C ASP A 10 9.32 -0.68 -8.85
N GLN A 11 9.29 -1.69 -7.99
CA GLN A 11 8.25 -2.72 -7.99
C GLN A 11 6.88 -2.16 -7.58
N VAL A 12 6.83 -1.25 -6.60
CA VAL A 12 5.60 -0.52 -6.21
C VAL A 12 5.12 0.36 -7.37
N ASN A 13 6.00 1.14 -8.00
CA ASN A 13 5.63 1.99 -9.13
C ASN A 13 5.07 1.15 -10.28
N GLN A 14 5.73 0.04 -10.61
CA GLN A 14 5.24 -0.90 -11.63
C GLN A 14 3.86 -1.46 -11.26
N PHE A 15 3.64 -1.83 -10.00
CA PHE A 15 2.34 -2.29 -9.52
C PHE A 15 1.27 -1.19 -9.69
N VAL A 16 1.57 0.05 -9.29
CA VAL A 16 0.65 1.19 -9.46
C VAL A 16 0.29 1.40 -10.94
N ASP A 17 1.28 1.34 -11.83
CA ASP A 17 1.08 1.49 -13.27
C ASP A 17 0.20 0.37 -13.85
N GLU A 18 0.42 -0.88 -13.42
CA GLU A 18 -0.40 -2.03 -13.83
C GLU A 18 -1.88 -1.88 -13.42
N TYR A 19 -2.15 -1.22 -12.30
CA TYR A 19 -3.51 -1.03 -11.77
C TYR A 19 -4.20 0.26 -12.24
N GLN A 20 -3.56 1.07 -13.08
CA GLN A 20 -4.18 2.29 -13.64
C GLN A 20 -5.48 2.01 -14.41
N GLN A 21 -5.57 0.88 -15.11
CA GLN A 21 -6.81 0.50 -15.80
C GLN A 21 -7.93 0.13 -14.82
N PHE A 22 -7.58 -0.53 -13.71
CA PHE A 22 -8.52 -0.83 -12.64
C PHE A 22 -9.05 0.46 -12.03
N ARG A 23 -8.15 1.39 -11.66
CA ARG A 23 -8.51 2.72 -11.14
C ARG A 23 -9.47 3.46 -12.06
N ARG A 24 -9.24 3.45 -13.38
CA ARG A 24 -10.15 4.12 -14.35
C ARG A 24 -11.55 3.52 -14.40
N GLY A 25 -11.71 2.25 -14.01
CA GLY A 25 -13.01 1.58 -13.94
C GLY A 25 -13.79 1.89 -12.66
N LEU A 26 -13.15 2.48 -11.65
CA LEU A 26 -13.79 2.84 -10.39
C LEU A 26 -14.65 4.11 -10.53
N VAL A 27 -15.71 4.21 -9.72
CA VAL A 27 -16.45 5.45 -9.54
C VAL A 27 -15.54 6.52 -8.92
N TYR A 28 -15.87 7.81 -9.10
CA TYR A 28 -15.01 8.92 -8.68
C TYR A 28 -14.62 8.87 -7.20
N GLU A 29 -15.55 8.49 -6.32
CA GLU A 29 -15.30 8.33 -4.89
C GLU A 29 -14.27 7.22 -4.61
N ASP A 30 -14.45 6.05 -5.24
CA ASP A 30 -13.54 4.92 -5.11
C ASP A 30 -12.16 5.19 -5.75
N GLN A 31 -12.06 6.09 -6.72
CA GLN A 31 -10.76 6.50 -7.27
C GLN A 31 -9.91 7.24 -6.24
N GLN A 32 -10.53 8.08 -5.41
CA GLN A 32 -9.81 8.79 -4.34
C GLN A 32 -9.35 7.80 -3.27
N VAL A 33 -10.25 6.92 -2.83
CA VAL A 33 -9.91 5.84 -1.88
C VAL A 33 -8.79 4.96 -2.42
N PHE A 34 -8.78 4.67 -3.72
CA PHE A 34 -7.71 3.92 -4.36
C PHE A 34 -6.37 4.66 -4.40
N ASP A 35 -6.37 5.98 -4.56
CA ASP A 35 -5.14 6.78 -4.51
C ASP A 35 -4.57 6.80 -3.08
N ASP A 36 -5.42 7.02 -2.08
CA ASP A 36 -5.05 7.00 -0.65
C ASP A 36 -4.51 5.62 -0.24
N LEU A 37 -5.15 4.54 -0.71
CA LEU A 37 -4.69 3.16 -0.53
C LEU A 37 -3.23 2.98 -0.96
N LEU A 38 -2.85 3.53 -2.12
CA LEU A 38 -1.51 3.33 -2.66
C LEU A 38 -0.42 4.06 -1.88
N GLU A 39 -0.75 5.08 -1.08
CA GLU A 39 0.21 5.73 -0.19
C GLU A 39 0.78 4.74 0.84
N HIS A 40 -0.05 3.80 1.33
CA HIS A 40 0.35 2.74 2.26
C HIS A 40 1.35 1.74 1.67
N ALA A 41 1.38 1.57 0.34
CA ALA A 41 2.27 0.61 -0.33
C ALA A 41 3.76 0.98 -0.18
N HIS A 42 4.08 2.26 -0.01
CA HIS A 42 5.46 2.74 0.11
C HIS A 42 6.04 2.55 1.52
N ALA A 43 5.20 2.39 2.54
CA ALA A 43 5.61 2.47 3.95
C ALA A 43 6.44 1.26 4.45
N HIS A 44 6.42 0.13 3.74
CA HIS A 44 7.01 -1.12 4.25
C HIS A 44 8.14 -1.69 3.36
N ALA A 45 8.82 -0.81 2.61
CA ALA A 45 9.92 -1.17 1.74
C ALA A 45 11.08 -1.91 2.43
N ASP A 46 11.38 -1.53 3.68
CA ASP A 46 12.46 -2.14 4.46
C ASP A 46 12.12 -3.56 4.92
N ALA A 47 10.83 -3.82 5.21
CA ALA A 47 10.33 -5.14 5.60
C ALA A 47 10.23 -6.08 4.38
N ALA A 48 9.85 -5.55 3.22
CA ALA A 48 9.79 -6.29 1.97
C ALA A 48 11.16 -6.85 1.53
N GLY A 49 12.27 -6.18 1.92
CA GLY A 49 13.62 -6.68 1.69
C GLY A 49 13.95 -8.02 2.37
N TYR A 50 13.21 -8.40 3.43
CA TYR A 50 13.37 -9.68 4.13
C TYR A 50 12.59 -10.83 3.49
N LEU A 51 11.49 -10.52 2.78
CA LEU A 51 10.81 -11.47 1.91
C LEU A 51 11.59 -11.55 0.60
N ASN A 52 12.54 -12.49 0.53
CA ASN A 52 13.27 -12.83 -0.70
C ASN A 52 12.33 -12.73 -1.93
N PRO A 53 12.66 -11.99 -3.01
CA PRO A 53 11.70 -11.32 -3.89
C PRO A 53 11.06 -12.26 -4.92
N HIS A 54 10.72 -13.48 -4.53
CA HIS A 54 10.04 -14.42 -5.42
C HIS A 54 8.66 -13.92 -5.84
N ASN A 55 8.03 -13.06 -5.03
CA ASN A 55 6.82 -12.36 -5.43
C ASN A 55 6.70 -10.96 -4.77
N PRO A 56 7.19 -9.90 -5.43
CA PRO A 56 7.00 -8.50 -5.02
C PRO A 56 5.58 -8.11 -4.67
N ARG A 57 4.59 -8.68 -5.36
CA ARG A 57 3.18 -8.35 -5.17
C ARG A 57 2.69 -8.76 -3.80
N GLU A 58 3.16 -9.87 -3.25
CA GLU A 58 2.79 -10.31 -1.90
C GLU A 58 3.27 -9.32 -0.84
N ALA A 59 4.50 -8.81 -0.99
CA ALA A 59 5.04 -7.78 -0.11
C ALA A 59 4.25 -6.46 -0.23
N ILE A 60 3.88 -6.05 -1.44
CA ILE A 60 3.06 -4.85 -1.68
C ILE A 60 1.67 -5.02 -1.04
N LEU A 61 0.98 -6.14 -1.28
CA LEU A 61 -0.33 -6.41 -0.68
C LEU A 61 -0.25 -6.47 0.86
N MET A 62 0.80 -7.07 1.42
CA MET A 62 1.01 -7.08 2.86
C MET A 62 1.24 -5.66 3.42
N SER A 63 1.95 -4.83 2.68
CA SER A 63 2.18 -3.42 3.02
C SER A 63 0.86 -2.65 3.09
N LEU A 64 -0.01 -2.83 2.10
CA LEU A 64 -1.35 -2.26 2.08
C LEU A 64 -2.20 -2.73 3.26
N CYS A 65 -2.20 -4.03 3.56
CA CYS A 65 -2.92 -4.58 4.71
C CYS A 65 -2.44 -4.01 6.05
N LEU A 66 -1.13 -3.85 6.23
CA LEU A 66 -0.55 -3.27 7.44
C LEU A 66 -0.90 -1.80 7.60
N GLY A 67 -0.82 -1.01 6.52
CA GLY A 67 -1.25 0.39 6.51
C GLY A 67 -2.71 0.53 6.95
N HIS A 68 -3.61 -0.26 6.38
CA HIS A 68 -5.02 -0.29 6.78
C HIS A 68 -5.24 -0.71 8.24
N GLN A 69 -4.54 -1.75 8.71
CA GLN A 69 -4.67 -2.19 10.09
C GLN A 69 -4.30 -1.06 11.06
N ARG A 70 -3.25 -0.30 10.74
CA ARG A 70 -2.83 0.86 11.53
C ARG A 70 -3.87 1.98 11.51
N GLU A 71 -4.38 2.33 10.33
CA GLU A 71 -5.41 3.37 10.21
C GLU A 71 -6.70 3.00 10.97
N ILE A 72 -7.10 1.73 10.93
CA ILE A 72 -8.22 1.20 11.73
C ILE A 72 -7.96 1.33 13.22
N GLU A 73 -6.74 1.04 13.69
CA GLU A 73 -6.36 1.18 15.10
C GLU A 73 -6.38 2.65 15.54
N GLU A 74 -5.86 3.56 14.72
CA GLU A 74 -5.89 5.00 14.98
C GLU A 74 -7.32 5.54 15.04
N LEU A 75 -8.19 5.12 14.11
CA LEU A 75 -9.62 5.49 14.11
C LEU A 75 -10.36 4.92 15.33
N ARG A 76 -10.06 3.68 15.74
CA ARG A 76 -10.66 3.07 16.94
C ARG A 76 -10.27 3.82 18.21
N ALA A 77 -9.00 4.16 18.36
CA ALA A 77 -8.51 4.94 19.49
C ALA A 77 -9.20 6.32 19.53
N HIS A 78 -9.32 6.99 18.38
CA HIS A 78 -10.00 8.29 18.30
C HIS A 78 -11.48 8.22 18.70
N VAL A 79 -12.18 7.15 18.29
CA VAL A 79 -13.59 6.92 18.68
C VAL A 79 -13.72 6.62 20.17
N GLU A 80 -12.75 5.93 20.78
CA GLU A 80 -12.71 5.67 22.22
C GLU A 80 -12.51 6.97 23.00
N ASP A 81 -11.53 7.79 22.61
CA ASP A 81 -11.27 9.10 23.22
C ASP A 81 -12.52 10.01 23.18
N LEU A 82 -13.21 10.09 22.04
CA LEU A 82 -14.43 10.91 21.88
C LEU A 82 -15.64 10.39 22.68
N ARG A 83 -15.63 9.13 23.12
CA ARG A 83 -16.72 8.56 23.95
C ARG A 83 -16.51 8.80 25.43
N ASP A 84 -15.26 9.00 25.84
CA ASP A 84 -14.88 9.24 27.23
C ASP A 84 -14.97 10.73 27.63
N GLU A 85 -15.23 11.62 26.66
CA GLU A 85 -15.59 13.05 26.82
C GLU A 85 -17.10 13.30 27.00
#